data_AF-A0A382YQE1-F1
#
_entry.id   AF-A0A382YQE1-F1
#
_cell.length_a   1.000
_cell.length_b   1.000
_cell.length_c   1.000
_cell.angle_alpha   90.00
_cell.angle_beta   90.00
_cell.angle_gamma   90.00
#
_symmetry.space_group_name_H-M   'P 1'
#
loop_
_entity.id
_entity.type
_entity.pdbx_description
1 polymer ?
#
loop_
_entity_poly.entity_id
_entity_poly.type
_entity_poly.pdbx_seq_one_letter_code
_entity_poly.pdbx_strand_id
1 'polypeptide(L)'
;MGCETKALIVSEDELDRGKRALVNLGHTFAHAFETHAGFGLFPHGLAVAVGLIAACDLSARIRVCEEGLAVRVRRHILDAGMPTDLGNLSGETHWDKEAIYSSMLHDKKTVNGQINFVLMREIGEPFVCSEVPQQLVFETLEKLGAV
;
A
#
# COMPACT_ATOMS: atom_id res chain seq x y z
N MET A 1 -11.69 -2.77 -18.53
CA MET A 1 -12.39 -2.44 -17.27
C MET A 1 -11.41 -1.92 -16.22
N GLY A 2 -10.77 -0.77 -16.45
CA GLY A 2 -9.80 -0.16 -15.51
C GLY A 2 -9.77 1.36 -15.62
N CYS A 3 -10.00 1.89 -16.83
CA CYS A 3 -10.18 3.31 -17.08
C CYS A 3 -11.54 3.85 -16.61
N GLU A 4 -12.61 3.06 -16.68
CA GLU A 4 -13.97 3.52 -16.33
C GLU A 4 -14.14 3.71 -14.81
N THR A 5 -13.60 2.82 -13.98
CA THR A 5 -13.68 2.96 -12.51
C THR A 5 -12.86 4.16 -12.02
N LYS A 6 -11.69 4.42 -12.63
CA LYS A 6 -10.85 5.58 -12.29
C LYS A 6 -11.49 6.90 -12.77
N ALA A 7 -12.20 6.89 -13.90
CA ALA A 7 -12.90 8.06 -14.42
C ALA A 7 -14.18 8.38 -13.64
N LEU A 8 -14.99 7.38 -13.27
CA LEU A 8 -16.22 7.55 -12.49
C LEU A 8 -15.95 8.09 -11.07
N ILE A 9 -14.89 7.60 -10.41
CA ILE A 9 -14.49 8.08 -9.07
C ILE A 9 -13.94 9.51 -9.12
N VAL A 10 -13.31 9.91 -10.24
CA VAL A 10 -12.80 11.28 -10.42
C VAL A 10 -13.92 12.25 -10.80
N SER A 11 -14.96 11.81 -11.53
CA SER A 11 -16.09 12.66 -11.93
C SER A 11 -17.14 12.89 -10.85
N GLU A 12 -17.24 12.02 -9.85
CA GLU A 12 -18.25 12.14 -8.77
C GLU A 12 -17.84 13.03 -7.58
N ASP A 13 -16.60 13.53 -7.53
CA ASP A 13 -16.07 14.20 -6.32
C ASP A 13 -15.29 15.49 -6.67
N GLU A 14 -16.01 16.50 -7.18
CA GLU A 14 -15.51 17.89 -7.29
C GLU A 14 -15.35 18.57 -5.89
N LEU A 15 -15.81 17.93 -4.80
CA LEU A 15 -15.90 18.54 -3.46
C LEU A 15 -15.13 17.80 -2.35
N ASP A 16 -14.27 16.85 -2.70
CA ASP A 16 -13.28 16.24 -1.80
C ASP A 16 -13.88 15.67 -0.50
N ARG A 17 -14.97 14.88 -0.61
CA ARG A 17 -15.71 14.34 0.55
C ARG A 17 -15.46 12.86 0.87
N GLY A 18 -14.46 12.23 0.25
CA GLY A 18 -13.86 10.99 0.81
C GLY A 18 -13.77 9.79 -0.13
N LYS A 19 -14.28 9.85 -1.36
CA LYS A 19 -14.21 8.71 -2.31
C LYS A 19 -12.82 8.52 -2.96
N ARG A 20 -11.95 9.54 -2.92
CA ARG A 20 -10.55 9.43 -3.40
C ARG A 20 -9.63 8.56 -2.54
N ALA A 21 -10.02 8.19 -1.32
CA ALA A 21 -9.22 7.28 -0.49
C ALA A 21 -9.13 5.89 -1.14
N LEU A 22 -10.22 5.40 -1.74
CA LEU A 22 -10.31 4.09 -2.43
C LEU A 22 -9.23 3.91 -3.51
N VAL A 23 -8.99 4.94 -4.33
CA VAL A 23 -8.02 4.84 -5.44
C VAL A 23 -6.57 4.86 -4.99
N ASN A 24 -6.31 5.19 -3.71
CA ASN A 24 -4.98 5.31 -3.15
C ASN A 24 -4.57 4.13 -2.26
N LEU A 25 -5.43 3.10 -2.14
CA LEU A 25 -5.10 1.88 -1.42
C LEU A 25 -3.80 1.26 -1.99
N GLY A 26 -2.86 0.94 -1.10
CA GLY A 26 -1.54 0.41 -1.47
C GLY A 26 -0.56 1.42 -2.06
N HIS A 27 -0.97 2.63 -2.44
CA HIS A 27 -0.09 3.58 -3.14
C HIS A 27 0.97 4.21 -2.23
N THR A 28 0.69 4.39 -0.93
CA THR A 28 1.70 4.88 0.03
C THR A 28 2.91 3.94 0.08
N PHE A 29 2.66 2.63 0.07
CA PHE A 29 3.71 1.62 -0.01
C PHE A 29 4.34 1.55 -1.41
N ALA A 30 3.52 1.54 -2.47
CA ALA A 30 4.00 1.48 -3.84
C ALA A 30 5.00 2.59 -4.17
N HIS A 31 4.65 3.85 -3.86
CA HIS A 31 5.54 4.99 -4.10
C HIS A 31 6.83 4.89 -3.27
N ALA A 32 6.75 4.40 -2.03
CA ALA A 32 7.93 4.20 -1.21
C ALA A 32 8.85 3.12 -1.81
N PHE A 33 8.29 2.04 -2.34
CA PHE A 33 9.05 1.01 -3.04
C PHE A 33 9.69 1.53 -4.32
N GLU A 34 8.94 2.27 -5.14
CA GLU A 34 9.45 2.89 -6.38
C GLU A 34 10.56 3.91 -6.09
N THR A 35 10.39 4.73 -5.05
CA THR A 35 11.38 5.72 -4.64
C THR A 35 12.64 5.04 -4.13
N HIS A 36 12.49 4.02 -3.28
CA HIS A 36 13.62 3.27 -2.69
C HIS A 36 14.41 2.50 -3.74
N ALA A 37 13.72 1.80 -4.65
CA ALA A 37 14.36 1.00 -5.69
C ALA A 37 14.92 1.85 -6.86
N GLY A 38 14.48 3.10 -6.98
CA GLY A 38 14.73 3.96 -8.12
C GLY A 38 13.57 3.94 -9.12
N PHE A 39 13.08 5.13 -9.46
CA PHE A 39 11.94 5.28 -10.36
C PHE A 39 12.17 4.60 -11.72
N GLY A 40 11.20 3.79 -12.14
CA GLY A 40 11.21 3.11 -13.43
C GLY A 40 11.87 1.72 -13.43
N LEU A 41 12.38 1.23 -12.29
CA LEU A 41 12.94 -0.13 -12.21
C LEU A 41 11.90 -1.23 -12.51
N PHE A 42 10.66 -1.01 -12.05
CA PHE A 42 9.52 -1.91 -12.30
C PHE A 42 8.27 -1.10 -12.65
N PRO A 43 7.27 -1.71 -13.33
CA PRO A 43 5.99 -1.06 -13.58
C PRO A 43 5.27 -0.70 -12.28
N HIS A 44 4.68 0.50 -12.23
CA HIS A 44 3.90 0.99 -11.09
C HIS A 44 2.81 0.00 -10.62
N GLY A 45 2.16 -0.71 -11.55
CA GLY A 45 1.15 -1.72 -11.22
C GLY A 45 1.70 -2.87 -10.35
N LEU A 46 2.97 -3.27 -10.54
CA LEU A 46 3.61 -4.28 -9.71
C LEU A 46 3.89 -3.75 -8.31
N ALA A 47 4.32 -2.50 -8.20
CA ALA A 47 4.52 -1.81 -6.94
C ALA A 47 3.22 -1.72 -6.14
N VAL A 48 2.12 -1.37 -6.82
CA VAL A 48 0.77 -1.30 -6.22
C VAL A 48 0.29 -2.68 -5.77
N ALA A 49 0.59 -3.76 -6.49
CA ALA A 49 0.24 -5.11 -6.05
C ALA A 49 0.87 -5.47 -4.70
N VAL A 50 2.18 -5.23 -4.54
CA VAL A 50 2.85 -5.45 -3.24
C VAL A 50 2.36 -4.47 -2.18
N GLY A 51 2.10 -3.21 -2.57
CA GLY A 51 1.55 -2.20 -1.68
C GLY A 51 0.14 -2.53 -1.17
N LEU A 52 -0.69 -3.20 -1.96
CA LEU A 52 -2.01 -3.69 -1.54
C LEU A 52 -1.88 -4.75 -0.45
N ILE A 53 -0.93 -5.68 -0.60
CA ILE A 53 -0.63 -6.70 0.41
C ILE A 53 -0.15 -6.02 1.69
N ALA A 54 0.74 -5.05 1.57
CA ALA A 54 1.26 -4.27 2.71
C ALA A 54 0.12 -3.55 3.46
N ALA A 55 -0.78 -2.87 2.75
CA ALA A 55 -1.91 -2.17 3.36
C ALA A 55 -2.87 -3.14 4.09
N CYS A 56 -3.14 -4.32 3.51
CA CYS A 56 -4.00 -5.32 4.14
C CYS A 56 -3.31 -5.98 5.36
N ASP A 57 -2.00 -6.24 5.27
CA ASP A 57 -1.23 -6.76 6.40
C ASP A 57 -1.19 -5.76 7.55
N LEU A 58 -0.94 -4.49 7.25
CA LEU A 58 -0.95 -3.42 8.24
C LEU A 58 -2.34 -3.29 8.89
N SER A 59 -3.42 -3.39 8.11
CA SER A 59 -4.80 -3.42 8.62
C SER A 59 -5.01 -4.57 9.61
N ALA A 60 -4.50 -5.77 9.31
CA ALA A 60 -4.58 -6.91 10.21
C ALA A 60 -3.80 -6.66 11.52
N ARG A 61 -2.60 -6.07 11.43
CA ARG A 61 -1.75 -5.78 12.60
C ARG A 61 -2.38 -4.78 13.56
N ILE A 62 -3.05 -3.75 13.03
CA ILE A 62 -3.77 -2.77 13.86
C ILE A 62 -5.16 -3.27 14.30
N ARG A 63 -5.55 -4.51 13.96
CA ARG A 63 -6.78 -5.20 14.37
C ARG A 63 -8.07 -4.47 13.95
N VAL A 64 -8.09 -3.92 12.74
CA VAL A 64 -9.24 -3.18 12.19
C VAL A 64 -9.96 -3.89 11.04
N CYS A 65 -9.49 -5.08 10.65
CA CYS A 65 -10.00 -5.80 9.49
C CYS A 65 -10.52 -7.20 9.82
N GLU A 66 -11.29 -7.76 8.89
CA GLU A 66 -11.74 -9.16 8.92
C GLU A 66 -10.54 -10.12 9.03
N GLU A 67 -10.72 -11.19 9.81
CA GLU A 67 -9.74 -12.27 9.90
C GLU A 67 -9.49 -12.88 8.50
N GLY A 68 -8.22 -13.05 8.15
CA GLY A 68 -7.83 -13.64 6.86
C GLY A 68 -7.92 -12.69 5.66
N LEU A 69 -8.31 -11.41 5.81
CA LEU A 69 -8.33 -10.44 4.71
C LEU A 69 -6.98 -10.38 3.97
N ALA A 70 -5.88 -10.21 4.71
CA ALA A 70 -4.53 -10.14 4.13
C ALA A 70 -4.15 -11.43 3.37
N VAL A 71 -4.57 -12.60 3.88
CA VAL A 71 -4.31 -13.89 3.25
C VAL A 71 -5.09 -14.03 1.94
N ARG A 72 -6.38 -13.64 1.95
CA ARG A 72 -7.25 -13.66 0.77
C ARG A 72 -6.71 -12.75 -0.34
N VAL A 73 -6.33 -11.53 0.02
CA VAL A 73 -5.77 -10.55 -0.93
C VAL A 73 -4.44 -11.04 -1.50
N ARG A 74 -3.54 -11.54 -0.65
CA ARG A 74 -2.25 -12.09 -1.10
C ARG A 74 -2.44 -13.28 -2.05
N ARG A 75 -3.37 -14.19 -1.75
CA ARG A 75 -3.70 -15.32 -2.62
C ARG A 75 -4.21 -14.83 -3.97
N HIS A 76 -5.13 -13.88 -3.99
CA HIS A 76 -5.67 -13.34 -5.24
C HIS A 76 -4.58 -12.71 -6.13
N ILE A 77 -3.66 -11.95 -5.53
CA ILE A 77 -2.53 -11.33 -6.24
C ILE A 77 -1.57 -12.39 -6.79
N LEU A 78 -1.30 -13.44 -6.01
CA LEU A 78 -0.51 -14.58 -6.46
C LEU A 78 -1.16 -15.30 -7.65
N ASP A 79 -2.47 -15.56 -7.56
CA ASP A 79 -3.23 -16.25 -8.62
C ASP A 79 -3.31 -15.41 -9.90
N ALA A 80 -3.21 -14.07 -9.78
CA ALA A 80 -3.08 -13.14 -10.91
C ALA A 80 -1.66 -13.08 -11.50
N GLY A 81 -0.70 -13.85 -10.97
CA GLY A 81 0.70 -13.86 -11.44
C GLY A 81 1.49 -12.60 -11.09
N MET A 82 1.04 -11.85 -10.09
CA MET A 82 1.68 -10.61 -9.64
C MET A 82 2.62 -10.85 -8.45
N PRO A 83 3.63 -9.98 -8.23
CA PRO A 83 4.56 -10.13 -7.12
C PRO A 83 3.85 -10.00 -5.77
N THR A 84 4.28 -10.81 -4.80
CA THR A 84 3.67 -10.85 -3.46
C THR A 84 4.58 -10.48 -2.30
N ASP A 85 5.83 -10.15 -2.61
CA ASP A 85 6.87 -9.69 -1.69
C ASP A 85 7.89 -8.82 -2.45
N LEU A 86 8.78 -8.16 -1.71
CA LEU A 86 9.76 -7.24 -2.27
C LEU A 86 10.84 -7.97 -3.10
N GLY A 87 11.16 -9.23 -2.78
CA GLY A 87 12.07 -10.05 -3.56
C GLY A 87 11.50 -10.42 -4.93
N ASN A 88 10.21 -10.71 -5.03
CA ASN A 88 9.50 -10.92 -6.29
C ASN A 88 9.38 -9.61 -7.10
N LEU A 89 9.32 -8.47 -6.43
CA LEU A 89 9.24 -7.17 -7.07
C LEU A 89 10.59 -6.76 -7.69
N SER A 90 11.68 -6.93 -6.94
CA SER A 90 13.05 -6.80 -7.43
C SER A 90 14.00 -7.60 -6.54
N GLY A 91 14.59 -8.66 -7.09
CA GLY A 91 15.53 -9.52 -6.37
C GLY A 91 16.94 -8.93 -6.23
N GLU A 92 17.26 -7.89 -7.01
CA GLU A 92 18.58 -7.22 -6.98
C GLU A 92 18.61 -6.03 -6.01
N THR A 93 17.44 -5.53 -5.61
CA THR A 93 17.31 -4.38 -4.72
C THR A 93 17.54 -4.80 -3.27
N HIS A 94 18.43 -4.09 -2.58
CA HIS A 94 18.53 -4.17 -1.13
C HIS A 94 17.43 -3.33 -0.48
N TRP A 95 16.43 -3.99 0.09
CA TRP A 95 15.26 -3.35 0.67
C TRP A 95 15.47 -3.01 2.15
N ASP A 96 15.86 -1.77 2.43
CA ASP A 96 16.08 -1.24 3.78
C ASP A 96 14.76 -0.64 4.31
N LYS A 97 14.22 -1.21 5.39
CA LYS A 97 12.91 -0.78 5.92
C LYS A 97 12.92 0.65 6.46
N GLU A 98 14.02 1.12 7.03
CA GLU A 98 14.16 2.48 7.54
C GLU A 98 14.16 3.50 6.38
N ALA A 99 14.88 3.22 5.30
CA ALA A 99 14.91 4.05 4.09
C ALA A 99 13.55 4.09 3.38
N ILE A 100 12.87 2.94 3.29
CA ILE A 100 11.51 2.85 2.76
C ILE A 100 10.54 3.69 3.60
N TYR A 101 10.58 3.54 4.93
CA TYR A 101 9.72 4.32 5.83
C TYR A 101 10.00 5.82 5.76
N SER A 102 11.28 6.21 5.69
CA SER A 102 11.68 7.61 5.50
C SER A 102 11.12 8.18 4.20
N SER A 103 11.08 7.39 3.12
CA SER A 103 10.45 7.80 1.85
C SER A 103 8.95 8.03 1.98
N MET A 104 8.24 7.23 2.81
CA MET A 104 6.81 7.44 3.09
C MET A 104 6.52 8.76 3.81
N LEU A 105 7.43 9.21 4.69
CA LEU A 105 7.28 10.48 5.42
C LEU A 105 7.38 11.71 4.51
N HIS A 106 8.16 11.61 3.43
CA HIS A 106 8.34 12.69 2.47
C HIS A 106 7.23 12.75 1.39
N ASP A 107 6.37 11.74 1.29
CA ASP A 107 5.19 11.76 0.41
C ASP A 107 4.17 12.80 0.91
N LYS A 108 3.46 13.45 -0.01
CA LYS A 108 2.49 14.54 0.23
C LYS A 108 1.27 14.13 1.07
N LYS A 109 1.20 12.88 1.52
CA LYS A 109 0.14 12.32 2.37
C LYS A 109 0.40 12.49 3.88
N THR A 110 1.47 13.17 4.28
CA THR A 110 1.70 13.48 5.70
C THR A 110 0.94 14.72 6.15
N VAL A 111 0.23 14.62 7.28
CA VAL A 111 -0.39 15.76 7.99
C VAL A 111 0.17 15.75 9.41
N ASN A 112 0.75 16.88 9.84
CA ASN A 112 1.38 17.02 11.16
C ASN A 112 2.49 15.97 11.46
N GLY A 113 3.22 15.51 10.45
CA GLY A 113 4.29 14.52 10.60
C GLY A 113 3.81 13.08 10.76
N GLN A 114 2.50 12.81 10.58
CA GLN A 114 1.93 11.45 10.56
C GLN A 114 1.59 11.03 9.14
N ILE A 115 1.88 9.78 8.79
CA ILE A 115 1.57 9.20 7.48
C ILE A 115 0.09 8.82 7.46
N ASN A 116 -0.67 9.35 6.51
CA ASN A 116 -2.03 8.88 6.25
C ASN A 116 -1.99 7.61 5.40
N PHE A 117 -2.27 6.47 6.03
CA PHE A 117 -2.44 5.21 5.32
C PHE A 117 -3.89 5.06 4.85
N VAL A 118 -4.07 4.58 3.62
CA VAL A 118 -5.34 3.99 3.21
C VAL A 118 -5.26 2.51 3.54
N LEU A 119 -6.14 2.06 4.44
CA LEU A 119 -6.24 0.70 4.97
C LEU A 119 -7.59 0.10 4.60
N MET A 120 -7.80 -1.18 4.92
CA MET A 120 -9.01 -1.94 4.54
C MET A 120 -9.63 -2.63 5.75
N ARG A 121 -10.93 -2.44 5.98
CA ARG A 121 -11.66 -3.20 7.02
C ARG A 121 -12.14 -4.53 6.47
N GLU A 122 -12.81 -4.49 5.33
CA GLU A 122 -13.35 -5.64 4.61
C GLU A 122 -13.20 -5.40 3.11
N ILE A 123 -13.33 -6.43 2.27
CA ILE A 123 -13.22 -6.24 0.83
C ILE A 123 -14.28 -5.25 0.35
N GLY A 124 -13.83 -4.09 -0.16
CA GLY A 124 -14.71 -3.01 -0.63
C GLY A 124 -14.86 -1.85 0.37
N GLU A 125 -14.31 -1.96 1.58
CA GLU A 125 -14.43 -0.96 2.65
C GLU A 125 -13.07 -0.39 3.10
N PRO A 126 -12.42 0.46 2.29
CA PRO A 126 -11.21 1.13 2.71
C PRO A 126 -11.49 2.38 3.54
N PHE A 127 -10.52 2.76 4.35
CA PHE A 127 -10.59 3.94 5.20
C PHE A 127 -9.20 4.55 5.40
N VAL A 128 -9.14 5.81 5.82
CA VAL A 128 -7.89 6.51 6.12
C VAL A 128 -7.55 6.35 7.61
N CYS A 129 -6.29 6.05 7.91
CA CYS A 129 -5.76 5.91 9.27
C CYS A 129 -4.40 6.62 9.38
N SER A 130 -4.30 7.58 10.29
CA SER A 130 -3.04 8.27 10.63
C SER A 130 -2.39 7.71 11.90
N GLU A 131 -3.18 7.06 12.76
CA GLU A 131 -2.75 6.51 14.05
C GLU A 131 -2.14 5.11 13.88
N VAL A 132 -1.06 5.02 13.11
CA VAL A 132 -0.33 3.77 12.89
C VAL A 132 1.03 3.85 13.59
N PRO A 133 1.29 2.99 14.60
CA PRO A 133 2.61 2.88 15.20
C PRO A 133 3.67 2.49 14.17
N GLN A 134 4.79 3.24 14.13
CA GLN A 134 5.92 2.98 13.23
C GLN A 134 6.39 1.52 13.28
N GLN A 135 6.42 0.92 14.48
CA GLN A 135 6.82 -0.47 14.66
C GLN A 135 5.99 -1.44 13.82
N LEU A 136 4.68 -1.23 13.69
CA LEU A 136 3.82 -2.11 12.90
C LEU A 136 4.05 -1.93 11.40
N VAL A 137 4.49 -0.74 10.97
CA VAL A 137 4.91 -0.51 9.58
C VAL A 137 6.20 -1.27 9.31
N PHE A 138 7.18 -1.23 10.21
CA PHE A 138 8.42 -2.01 10.08
C PHE A 138 8.15 -3.51 10.02
N GLU A 139 7.34 -4.05 10.93
CA GLU A 139 7.00 -5.47 10.87
C GLU A 139 6.25 -5.86 9.59
N THR A 140 5.48 -4.93 9.01
CA THR A 140 4.82 -5.13 7.70
C THR A 140 5.86 -5.19 6.58
N LEU A 141 6.84 -4.29 6.58
CA LEU A 141 7.93 -4.27 5.61
C LEU A 141 8.82 -5.51 5.72
N GLU A 142 9.17 -5.92 6.94
CA GLU A 142 9.95 -7.13 7.22
C GLU A 142 9.22 -8.39 6.73
N LYS A 143 7.90 -8.47 6.92
CA LYS A 143 7.09 -9.58 6.39
C LYS A 143 7.14 -9.67 4.86
N LEU A 144 7.36 -8.54 4.19
CA LEU A 144 7.52 -8.48 2.73
C LEU A 144 8.98 -8.67 2.28
N GLY A 145 9.92 -8.89 3.19
CA GLY A 145 11.32 -9.17 2.88
C GLY A 145 12.26 -7.96 2.95
N ALA A 146 11.82 -6.83 3.51
CA ALA A 146 12.75 -5.76 3.87
C ALA A 146 13.61 -6.18 5.08
N VAL A 147 14.85 -5.68 5.13
CA VAL A 147 15.79 -5.91 6.23
C VAL A 147 15.87 -4.69 7.14
#